data_AF-A0A0F9C2K1-F1
#
_entry.id   AF-A0A0F9C2K1-F1
#
_cell.length_a   1.000
_cell.length_b   1.000
_cell.length_c   1.000
_cell.angle_alpha   90.00
_cell.angle_beta   90.00
_cell.angle_gamma   90.00
#
_symmetry.space_group_name_H-M   'P 1'
#
loop_
_entity.id
_entity.type
_entity.pdbx_description
1 polymer ?
#
loop_
_entity_poly.entity_id
_entity_poly.type
_entity_poly.pdbx_seq_one_letter_code
_entity_poly.pdbx_strand_id
1 'polypeptide(L)'
;MTRSCILCGDPLCLCAYHGAQGNLCLATRFGVCETDTRDLARLAGEQVVLIDGETTITLVPGESREVALQQATNDKIYSFRNISTQLTIFSAASEKTYTAFSSTEVFPSKIKRKDPFLRYYMRASLYYNSYTTKKDHYSALSSELIGDGYLDVDKNHYLNFIVRAPEQDRLKRFGVADQYSLVYKYKEKTAVFLGDHAYYINRLGFSSRYGMGFRVDHAIKQWTLSAFYSKPRLYTYNAEPLYCAKIQYNISDSLNLGLAVERSKGTIQGANHNIEANPNEEGQIATFSFNYKNKGTFIEAESSSSITNMHMD
;
A
#
# COMPACT_ATOMS: atom_id res chain seq x y z
N MET A 1 -4.00 52.52 11.17
CA MET A 1 -2.75 51.74 11.01
C MET A 1 -1.66 52.45 11.80
N THR A 2 -1.39 51.93 13.00
CA THR A 2 -0.37 52.44 13.92
C THR A 2 1.01 52.09 13.35
N ARG A 3 1.77 53.11 12.95
CA ARG A 3 3.16 52.97 12.49
C ARG A 3 4.06 52.88 13.72
N SER A 4 4.57 51.69 14.01
CA SER A 4 5.64 51.50 14.98
C SER A 4 6.89 51.08 14.21
N CYS A 5 7.72 52.06 13.83
CA CYS A 5 9.14 51.79 13.65
C CYS A 5 9.66 51.43 15.03
N ILE A 6 10.00 50.16 15.23
CA ILE A 6 10.73 49.71 16.40
C ILE A 6 12.08 50.42 16.34
N LEU A 7 12.43 51.15 17.39
CA LEU A 7 13.73 51.79 17.59
C LEU A 7 14.83 50.74 17.39
N CYS A 8 15.47 50.68 16.23
CA CYS A 8 16.75 50.00 16.11
C CYS A 8 17.82 50.97 16.62
N GLY A 9 18.71 50.50 17.49
CA GLY A 9 19.89 51.27 17.94
C GLY A 9 20.99 51.38 16.89
N ASP A 10 20.67 51.18 15.60
CA ASP A 10 21.57 51.24 14.45
C ASP A 10 21.05 52.30 13.45
N PRO A 11 21.93 52.96 12.68
CA PRO A 11 21.57 54.10 11.82
C PRO A 11 20.52 53.77 10.75
N LEU A 12 20.47 52.52 10.28
CA LEU A 12 19.50 52.02 9.30
C LEU A 12 18.52 51.01 9.93
N CYS A 13 17.21 51.24 9.75
CA CYS A 13 16.13 50.37 10.21
C CYS A 13 15.39 49.72 9.04
N LEU A 14 15.07 48.42 9.13
CA LEU A 14 14.25 47.69 8.17
C LEU A 14 13.08 46.99 8.87
N CYS A 15 11.85 47.30 8.46
CA CYS A 15 10.62 46.71 9.03
C CYS A 15 9.75 46.10 7.92
N ALA A 16 9.11 44.96 8.17
CA ALA A 16 8.17 44.35 7.25
C ALA A 16 6.71 44.69 7.62
N TYR A 17 5.86 44.92 6.61
CA TYR A 17 4.43 45.18 6.76
C TYR A 17 3.61 44.19 5.91
N HIS A 18 2.49 43.71 6.46
CA HIS A 18 1.56 42.85 5.74
C HIS A 18 0.62 43.67 4.84
N GLY A 19 0.80 43.54 3.53
CA GLY A 19 -0.19 43.89 2.52
C GLY A 19 -0.73 42.61 1.89
N ALA A 20 -2.05 42.43 1.84
CA ALA A 20 -2.67 41.32 1.13
C ALA A 20 -3.34 41.86 -0.14
N GLN A 21 -2.97 41.35 -1.32
CA GLN A 21 -3.76 41.54 -2.54
C GLN A 21 -3.68 40.31 -3.44
N GLY A 22 -4.85 39.89 -3.95
CA GLY A 22 -5.04 39.25 -5.26
C GLY A 22 -4.59 37.81 -5.48
N ASN A 23 -5.45 37.01 -6.12
CA ASN A 23 -5.31 35.57 -6.38
C ASN A 23 -4.17 35.13 -7.33
N LEU A 24 -3.21 36.00 -7.68
CA LEU A 24 -2.11 35.63 -8.59
C LEU A 24 -0.72 36.16 -8.19
N CYS A 25 -0.63 37.30 -7.50
CA CYS A 25 0.64 37.90 -7.08
C CYS A 25 0.58 38.31 -5.62
N LEU A 26 1.54 37.85 -4.82
CA LEU A 26 1.72 38.29 -3.45
C LEU A 26 2.52 39.59 -3.44
N ALA A 27 2.00 40.65 -2.82
CA ALA A 27 2.69 41.93 -2.65
C ALA A 27 3.05 42.18 -1.18
N THR A 28 4.33 42.05 -0.82
CA THR A 28 4.83 42.33 0.54
C THR A 28 5.51 43.70 0.56
N ARG A 29 5.31 44.49 1.62
CA ARG A 29 5.93 45.82 1.73
C ARG A 29 6.92 45.89 2.89
N PHE A 30 8.03 46.58 2.68
CA PHE A 30 9.07 46.80 3.68
C PHE A 30 9.35 48.29 3.83
N GLY A 31 9.42 48.79 5.06
CA GLY A 31 9.86 50.14 5.35
C GLY A 31 11.35 50.17 5.65
N VAL A 32 12.09 51.01 4.93
CA VAL A 32 13.49 51.34 5.20
C VAL A 32 13.53 52.74 5.81
N CYS A 33 14.31 52.95 6.87
CA CYS A 33 14.49 54.28 7.46
C CYS A 33 15.97 54.48 7.80
N GLU A 34 16.48 55.68 7.56
CA GLU A 34 17.84 56.11 7.93
C GLU A 34 17.73 57.21 8.98
N THR A 35 18.51 57.13 10.05
CA THR A 35 18.33 57.97 11.24
C THR A 35 19.48 58.94 11.50
N ASP A 36 20.69 58.69 11.00
CA ASP A 36 21.88 59.46 11.38
C ASP A 36 22.70 60.01 10.20
N THR A 37 22.91 59.27 9.11
CA THR A 37 23.81 59.71 8.01
C THR A 37 23.24 59.43 6.63
N ARG A 38 23.56 60.23 5.60
CA ARG A 38 23.12 59.93 4.23
C ARG A 38 23.69 58.60 3.77
N ASP A 39 22.84 57.68 3.33
CA ASP A 39 23.24 56.34 2.91
C ASP A 39 22.74 55.98 1.51
N LEU A 40 23.56 55.20 0.81
CA LEU A 40 23.25 54.57 -0.47
C LEU A 40 22.98 53.09 -0.20
N ALA A 41 21.71 52.72 -0.22
CA ALA A 41 21.27 51.37 0.07
C ALA A 41 21.01 50.58 -1.23
N ARG A 42 21.59 49.39 -1.34
CA ARG A 42 21.31 48.43 -2.44
C ARG A 42 20.35 47.36 -1.96
N LEU A 43 19.25 47.17 -2.69
CA LEU A 43 18.18 46.22 -2.41
C LEU A 43 18.40 44.92 -3.18
N ALA A 44 18.24 43.79 -2.52
CA ALA A 44 18.27 42.46 -3.13
C ALA A 44 17.10 41.60 -2.61
N GLY A 45 16.33 41.06 -3.55
CA GLY A 45 15.31 40.03 -3.29
C GLY A 45 15.84 38.62 -3.57
N GLU A 46 15.22 37.61 -2.98
CA GLU A 46 15.53 36.20 -3.28
C GLU A 46 15.11 35.82 -4.71
N GLN A 47 15.73 34.78 -5.29
CA GLN A 47 15.36 34.28 -6.62
C GLN A 47 13.84 34.01 -6.65
N VAL A 48 13.14 34.61 -7.61
CA VAL A 48 11.66 34.58 -7.83
C VAL A 48 10.87 35.76 -7.24
N VAL A 49 11.51 36.71 -6.56
CA VAL A 49 10.85 37.95 -6.07
C VAL A 49 11.26 39.16 -6.90
N LEU A 50 10.28 39.88 -7.47
CA LEU A 50 10.49 41.14 -8.20
C LEU A 50 10.39 42.32 -7.23
N ILE A 51 11.38 43.21 -7.26
CA ILE A 51 11.32 44.50 -6.55
C ILE A 51 10.55 45.48 -7.45
N ASP A 52 9.52 46.12 -6.90
CA ASP A 52 8.76 47.14 -7.60
C ASP A 52 9.50 48.49 -7.45
N GLY A 53 10.28 48.87 -8.46
CA GLY A 53 11.04 50.13 -8.50
C GLY A 53 12.56 49.98 -8.64
N GLU A 54 13.30 50.99 -8.20
CA GLU A 54 14.77 51.04 -8.29
C GLU A 54 15.42 50.12 -7.24
N THR A 55 16.46 49.39 -7.64
CA THR A 55 17.22 48.48 -6.75
C THR A 55 18.30 49.20 -5.93
N THR A 56 18.52 50.49 -6.18
CA THR A 56 19.43 51.34 -5.40
C THR A 56 18.67 52.58 -4.98
N ILE A 57 18.61 52.85 -3.68
CA ILE A 57 17.92 54.01 -3.13
C ILE A 57 18.90 54.82 -2.28
N THR A 58 18.87 56.14 -2.44
CA THR A 58 19.58 57.08 -1.56
C THR A 58 18.61 57.57 -0.50
N LEU A 59 18.98 57.43 0.77
CA LEU A 59 18.19 57.88 1.91
C LEU A 59 18.94 59.00 2.63
N VAL A 60 18.24 60.11 2.92
CA VAL A 60 18.77 61.14 3.83
C VAL A 60 18.36 60.87 5.28
N PRO A 61 19.09 61.41 6.28
CA PRO A 61 18.72 61.24 7.68
C PRO A 61 17.28 61.70 7.95
N GLY A 62 16.50 60.84 8.61
CA GLY A 62 15.08 61.03 8.88
C GLY A 62 14.14 60.65 7.73
N GLU A 63 14.67 60.23 6.57
CA GLU A 63 13.85 59.74 5.45
C GLU A 63 13.46 58.27 5.66
N SER A 64 12.21 57.94 5.31
CA SER A 64 11.77 56.56 5.24
C SER A 64 11.11 56.29 3.89
N ARG A 65 11.46 55.15 3.28
CA ARG A 65 10.88 54.69 2.01
C ARG A 65 10.27 53.30 2.17
N GLU A 66 9.19 53.09 1.43
CA GLU A 66 8.51 51.80 1.35
C GLU A 66 8.94 51.08 0.06
N VAL A 67 9.39 49.84 0.19
CA VAL A 67 9.78 48.96 -0.91
C VAL A 67 8.73 47.85 -1.03
N ALA A 68 8.10 47.72 -2.19
CA ALA A 68 7.18 46.63 -2.47
C ALA A 68 7.88 45.48 -3.20
N LEU A 69 7.65 44.27 -2.74
CA LEU A 69 8.10 43.02 -3.34
C LEU A 69 6.91 42.28 -3.92
N GLN A 70 7.03 41.79 -5.16
CA GLN A 70 6.02 40.99 -5.83
C GLN A 70 6.55 39.57 -6.07
N GLN A 71 5.78 38.57 -5.64
CA GLN A 71 6.08 37.16 -5.90
C GLN A 71 4.91 36.49 -6.60
N ALA A 72 5.19 35.87 -7.75
CA ALA A 72 4.19 35.11 -8.49
C ALA A 72 3.80 33.84 -7.69
N THR A 73 2.50 33.63 -7.52
CA THR A 73 1.96 32.42 -6.88
C THR A 73 1.55 31.39 -7.93
N ASN A 74 1.64 30.10 -7.62
CA ASN A 74 1.30 29.03 -8.57
C ASN A 74 -0.17 28.62 -8.42
N ASP A 75 -0.93 28.76 -9.51
CA ASP A 75 -2.35 28.44 -9.60
C ASP A 75 -2.67 26.93 -9.51
N LYS A 76 -1.65 26.07 -9.56
CA LYS A 76 -1.75 24.61 -9.39
C LYS A 76 -1.59 24.15 -7.94
N ILE A 77 -1.52 25.08 -6.99
CA ILE A 77 -1.50 24.76 -5.55
C ILE A 77 -2.95 24.61 -5.07
N TYR A 78 -3.25 23.45 -4.48
CA TYR A 78 -4.62 23.10 -4.04
C TYR A 78 -4.76 22.99 -2.51
N SER A 79 -3.76 23.45 -1.76
CA SER A 79 -3.70 23.39 -0.30
C SER A 79 -3.18 24.71 0.26
N PHE A 80 -3.56 25.03 1.50
CA PHE A 80 -3.01 26.18 2.23
C PHE A 80 -1.49 26.06 2.35
N ARG A 81 -0.81 27.19 2.16
CA ARG A 81 0.65 27.23 2.30
C ARG A 81 1.09 28.63 2.72
N ASN A 82 2.08 28.67 3.61
CA ASN A 82 2.80 29.89 3.93
C ASN A 82 3.94 30.08 2.93
N ILE A 83 3.99 31.26 2.32
CA ILE A 83 5.12 31.70 1.50
C ILE A 83 5.91 32.72 2.32
N SER A 84 7.22 32.52 2.40
CA SER A 84 8.13 33.46 3.06
C SER A 84 8.79 34.33 1.99
N THR A 85 8.78 35.64 2.21
CA THR A 85 9.48 36.64 1.39
C THR A 85 10.56 37.29 2.22
N GLN A 86 11.76 37.43 1.65
CA GLN A 86 12.92 38.05 2.28
C GLN A 86 13.36 39.29 1.49
N LEU A 87 13.69 40.37 2.20
CA LEU A 87 14.39 41.53 1.67
C LEU A 87 15.74 41.69 2.34
N THR A 88 16.79 41.84 1.54
CA THR A 88 18.15 42.10 2.01
C THR A 88 18.61 43.46 1.50
N ILE A 89 19.19 44.26 2.38
CA ILE A 89 19.67 45.62 2.10
C ILE A 89 21.14 45.73 2.49
N PHE A 90 21.98 46.17 1.57
CA PHE A 90 23.37 46.53 1.84
C PHE A 90 23.50 48.04 2.00
N SER A 91 24.03 48.49 3.15
CA SER A 91 24.32 49.89 3.47
C SER A 91 25.77 50.22 3.10
N ALA A 92 25.97 51.24 2.26
CA ALA A 92 27.32 51.69 1.88
C ALA A 92 27.99 52.49 3.01
N ALA A 93 27.22 53.21 3.82
CA ALA A 93 27.73 54.02 4.93
C ALA A 93 28.20 53.19 6.14
N SER A 94 27.49 52.09 6.44
CA SER A 94 27.82 51.23 7.58
C SER A 94 28.58 49.94 7.22
N GLU A 95 28.73 49.66 5.92
CA GLU A 95 29.27 48.40 5.37
C GLU A 95 28.57 47.13 5.90
N LYS A 96 27.32 47.28 6.39
CA LYS A 96 26.51 46.20 6.96
C LYS A 96 25.37 45.80 6.05
N THR A 97 24.94 44.55 6.21
CA THR A 97 23.76 43.99 5.54
C THR A 97 22.62 43.81 6.54
N TYR A 98 21.44 44.29 6.20
CA TYR A 98 20.21 44.15 6.97
C TYR A 98 19.25 43.24 6.23
N THR A 99 18.53 42.39 6.97
CA THR A 99 17.59 41.43 6.38
C THR A 99 16.28 41.44 7.14
N ALA A 100 15.16 41.47 6.42
CA ALA A 100 13.83 41.32 6.97
C ALA A 100 13.06 40.21 6.25
N PHE A 101 12.21 39.51 7.01
CA PHE A 101 11.39 38.42 6.53
C PHE A 101 9.93 38.70 6.82
N SER A 102 9.06 38.24 5.93
CA SER A 102 7.61 38.24 6.12
C SER A 102 7.04 36.94 5.59
N SER A 103 6.13 36.33 6.34
CA SER A 103 5.42 35.12 5.91
C SER A 103 3.95 35.47 5.68
N THR A 104 3.42 35.08 4.52
CA THR A 104 2.01 35.29 4.18
C THR A 104 1.36 33.95 3.84
N GLU A 105 0.18 33.72 4.41
CA GLU A 105 -0.66 32.57 4.08
C GLU A 105 -1.33 32.80 2.72
N VAL A 106 -1.12 31.87 1.78
CA VAL A 106 -1.69 31.91 0.44
C VAL A 106 -2.85 30.94 0.34
N PHE A 107 -4.01 31.46 -0.04
CA PHE A 107 -5.24 30.71 -0.24
C PHE A 107 -5.29 30.14 -1.67
N PRO A 108 -5.54 28.82 -1.84
CA PRO A 108 -5.64 28.24 -3.17
C PRO A 108 -6.92 28.72 -3.87
N SER A 109 -6.85 29.00 -5.17
CA SER A 109 -8.02 29.40 -5.97
C SER A 109 -9.02 28.25 -6.17
N LYS A 110 -8.56 27.00 -6.03
CA LYS A 110 -9.37 25.78 -6.10
C LYS A 110 -8.92 24.82 -5.00
N ILE A 111 -9.86 24.28 -4.22
CA ILE A 111 -9.59 23.20 -3.27
C ILE A 111 -9.63 21.88 -4.04
N LYS A 112 -8.63 21.00 -3.85
CA LYS A 112 -8.63 19.68 -4.48
C LYS A 112 -9.87 18.91 -4.03
N ARG A 113 -10.75 18.54 -4.97
CA ARG A 113 -11.90 17.68 -4.67
C ARG A 113 -11.38 16.33 -4.18
N LYS A 114 -11.56 16.05 -2.88
CA LYS A 114 -11.27 14.74 -2.31
C LYS A 114 -12.23 13.75 -2.96
N ASP A 115 -11.68 12.66 -3.51
CA ASP A 115 -12.49 11.61 -4.13
C ASP A 115 -13.36 10.95 -3.06
N PRO A 116 -14.69 11.05 -3.15
CA PRO A 116 -15.57 10.49 -2.14
C PRO A 116 -15.78 8.98 -2.32
N PHE A 117 -15.32 8.40 -3.44
CA PHE A 117 -15.68 7.03 -3.81
C PHE A 117 -14.60 6.03 -3.41
N LEU A 118 -15.01 5.04 -2.62
CA LEU A 118 -14.28 3.78 -2.48
C LEU A 118 -14.50 2.95 -3.75
N ARG A 119 -13.42 2.59 -4.45
CA ARG A 119 -13.48 1.74 -5.64
C ARG A 119 -12.94 0.36 -5.33
N TYR A 120 -13.74 -0.65 -5.63
CA TYR A 120 -13.32 -2.04 -5.65
C TYR A 120 -12.99 -2.44 -7.09
N TYR A 121 -11.79 -2.99 -7.32
CA TYR A 121 -11.34 -3.34 -8.67
C TYR A 121 -12.01 -4.64 -9.12
N MET A 122 -12.66 -4.61 -10.27
CA MET A 122 -13.28 -5.78 -10.90
C MET A 122 -12.93 -5.84 -12.38
N ARG A 123 -12.77 -7.07 -12.89
CA ARG A 123 -12.52 -7.35 -14.31
C ARG A 123 -13.48 -8.44 -14.78
N ALA A 124 -14.22 -8.15 -15.83
CA ALA A 124 -15.01 -9.14 -16.56
C ALA A 124 -14.33 -9.42 -17.91
N SER A 125 -14.28 -10.67 -18.31
CA SER A 125 -13.64 -11.11 -19.55
C SER A 125 -14.44 -12.24 -20.18
N LEU A 126 -14.46 -12.27 -21.52
CA LEU A 126 -15.12 -13.31 -22.31
C LEU A 126 -14.08 -13.86 -23.28
N TYR A 127 -13.84 -15.17 -23.22
CA TYR A 127 -12.90 -15.88 -24.06
C TYR A 127 -13.67 -16.75 -25.03
N TYR A 128 -13.45 -16.50 -26.32
CA TYR A 128 -13.92 -17.37 -27.39
C TYR A 128 -12.70 -17.99 -28.07
N ASN A 129 -12.54 -19.31 -27.94
CA ASN A 129 -11.50 -20.06 -28.59
C ASN A 129 -12.11 -20.95 -29.66
N SER A 130 -11.53 -20.95 -30.85
CA SER A 130 -11.99 -21.75 -31.97
C SER A 130 -10.79 -22.40 -32.66
N TYR A 131 -10.91 -23.68 -32.96
CA TYR A 131 -9.91 -24.46 -33.64
C TYR A 131 -10.56 -25.28 -34.74
N THR A 132 -10.14 -25.04 -35.98
CA THR A 132 -10.68 -25.72 -37.16
C THR A 132 -9.58 -26.54 -37.82
N THR A 133 -9.87 -27.80 -38.09
CA THR A 133 -9.06 -28.70 -38.93
C THR A 133 -9.86 -29.10 -40.16
N LYS A 134 -9.24 -29.85 -41.09
CA LYS A 134 -9.94 -30.37 -42.28
C LYS A 134 -11.09 -31.33 -41.98
N LYS A 135 -11.10 -31.96 -40.80
CA LYS A 135 -12.11 -32.96 -40.39
C LYS A 135 -13.07 -32.44 -39.33
N ASP A 136 -12.57 -31.65 -38.38
CA ASP A 136 -13.32 -31.22 -37.21
C ASP A 136 -13.20 -29.72 -36.94
N HIS A 137 -14.24 -29.15 -36.35
CA HIS A 137 -14.27 -27.82 -35.77
C HIS A 137 -14.60 -27.90 -34.29
N TYR A 138 -13.81 -27.25 -33.45
CA TYR A 138 -14.00 -27.16 -32.01
C TYR A 138 -14.08 -25.69 -31.61
N SER A 139 -15.05 -25.33 -30.81
CA SER A 139 -15.13 -24.01 -30.20
C SER A 139 -15.44 -24.12 -28.71
N ALA A 140 -14.95 -23.14 -27.96
CA ALA A 140 -15.11 -23.05 -26.51
C ALA A 140 -15.36 -21.58 -26.14
N LEU A 141 -16.41 -21.35 -25.35
CA LEU A 141 -16.73 -20.05 -24.79
C LEU A 141 -16.56 -20.14 -23.27
N SER A 142 -15.75 -19.27 -22.68
CA SER A 142 -15.65 -19.12 -21.23
C SER A 142 -15.75 -17.67 -20.82
N SER A 143 -16.30 -17.43 -19.65
CA SER A 143 -16.36 -16.12 -19.01
C SER A 143 -15.52 -16.14 -17.74
N GLU A 144 -14.92 -14.99 -17.41
CA GLU A 144 -14.13 -14.79 -16.20
C GLU A 144 -14.58 -13.49 -15.54
N LEU A 145 -14.82 -13.55 -14.25
CA LEU A 145 -15.05 -12.41 -13.38
C LEU A 145 -14.04 -12.46 -12.24
N ILE A 146 -13.25 -11.40 -12.11
CA ILE A 146 -12.26 -11.26 -11.05
C ILE A 146 -12.56 -10.01 -10.25
N GLY A 147 -12.39 -10.09 -8.94
CA GLY A 147 -12.36 -8.94 -8.06
C GLY A 147 -11.18 -9.01 -7.12
N ASP A 148 -10.57 -7.85 -6.84
CA ASP A 148 -9.45 -7.74 -5.93
C ASP A 148 -9.45 -6.38 -5.22
N GLY A 149 -9.45 -6.38 -3.89
CA GLY A 149 -9.28 -5.16 -3.12
C GLY A 149 -9.96 -5.14 -1.76
N TYR A 150 -10.02 -3.95 -1.18
CA TYR A 150 -10.69 -3.72 0.10
C TYR A 150 -12.13 -3.28 -0.10
N LEU A 151 -13.02 -3.80 0.75
CA LEU A 151 -14.46 -3.49 0.78
C LEU A 151 -14.80 -2.28 1.64
N ASP A 152 -13.83 -1.77 2.41
CA ASP A 152 -13.98 -0.63 3.30
C ASP A 152 -12.81 0.36 3.19
N VAL A 153 -13.04 1.60 3.65
CA VAL A 153 -12.03 2.68 3.63
C VAL A 153 -10.92 2.40 4.65
N ASP A 154 -11.28 1.80 5.78
CA ASP A 154 -10.37 1.44 6.87
C ASP A 154 -9.51 0.21 6.56
N LYS A 155 -9.75 -0.46 5.42
CA LYS A 155 -9.02 -1.64 4.95
C LYS A 155 -9.07 -2.82 5.92
N ASN A 156 -10.18 -3.01 6.63
CA ASN A 156 -10.36 -4.18 7.48
C ASN A 156 -10.84 -5.41 6.70
N HIS A 157 -11.52 -5.20 5.58
CA HIS A 157 -12.17 -6.26 4.80
C HIS A 157 -11.52 -6.37 3.43
N TYR A 158 -10.66 -7.36 3.23
CA TYR A 158 -10.07 -7.66 1.94
C TYR A 158 -10.81 -8.82 1.28
N LEU A 159 -11.17 -8.66 0.01
CA LEU A 159 -11.82 -9.68 -0.80
C LEU A 159 -11.03 -9.85 -2.10
N ASN A 160 -10.75 -11.10 -2.43
CA ASN A 160 -10.22 -11.51 -3.72
C ASN A 160 -11.06 -12.69 -4.22
N PHE A 161 -11.50 -12.64 -5.47
CA PHE A 161 -12.22 -13.76 -6.05
C PHE A 161 -11.94 -13.90 -7.54
N ILE A 162 -12.07 -15.13 -8.01
CA ILE A 162 -12.02 -15.51 -9.42
C ILE A 162 -13.18 -16.46 -9.65
N VAL A 163 -14.06 -16.11 -10.57
CA VAL A 163 -15.13 -16.97 -11.07
C VAL A 163 -14.94 -17.12 -12.55
N ARG A 164 -14.66 -18.34 -12.99
CA ARG A 164 -14.46 -18.69 -14.38
C ARG A 164 -15.33 -19.89 -14.72
N ALA A 165 -16.17 -19.74 -15.73
CA ALA A 165 -17.21 -20.68 -16.08
C ALA A 165 -17.43 -20.73 -17.61
N PRO A 166 -18.11 -21.77 -18.15
CA PRO A 166 -18.52 -23.01 -17.49
C PRO A 166 -17.37 -24.02 -17.35
N GLU A 167 -17.61 -25.12 -16.62
CA GLU A 167 -16.70 -26.27 -16.59
C GLU A 167 -16.55 -26.89 -17.99
N GLN A 168 -15.31 -27.08 -18.43
CA GLN A 168 -14.97 -27.52 -19.79
C GLN A 168 -14.11 -28.79 -19.79
N ASP A 169 -14.60 -29.86 -19.15
CA ASP A 169 -13.89 -31.14 -19.01
C ASP A 169 -13.42 -31.76 -20.34
N ARG A 170 -14.18 -31.53 -21.42
CA ARG A 170 -13.94 -32.13 -22.75
C ARG A 170 -13.04 -31.28 -23.66
N LEU A 171 -12.69 -30.06 -23.27
CA LEU A 171 -12.01 -29.08 -24.13
C LEU A 171 -10.68 -28.58 -23.54
N LYS A 172 -9.95 -29.48 -22.84
CA LYS A 172 -8.63 -29.22 -22.23
C LYS A 172 -7.59 -28.57 -23.17
N ARG A 173 -7.78 -28.67 -24.49
CA ARG A 173 -6.93 -28.06 -25.52
C ARG A 173 -6.88 -26.52 -25.47
N PHE A 174 -7.87 -25.85 -24.89
CA PHE A 174 -7.93 -24.39 -24.87
C PHE A 174 -7.35 -23.74 -23.61
N GLY A 175 -6.76 -24.53 -22.69
CA GLY A 175 -5.91 -24.05 -21.60
C GLY A 175 -6.59 -23.28 -20.47
N VAL A 176 -7.90 -23.03 -20.58
CA VAL A 176 -8.68 -22.25 -19.60
C VAL A 176 -9.62 -23.21 -18.87
N ALA A 177 -9.11 -23.91 -17.86
CA ALA A 177 -9.95 -24.67 -16.92
C ALA A 177 -10.78 -23.69 -16.09
N ASP A 178 -11.99 -24.10 -15.72
CA ASP A 178 -12.85 -23.35 -14.84
C ASP A 178 -12.25 -23.26 -13.43
N GLN A 179 -12.62 -22.19 -12.73
CA GLN A 179 -12.06 -21.87 -11.42
C GLN A 179 -13.07 -21.05 -10.63
N TYR A 180 -13.36 -21.49 -9.42
CA TYR A 180 -14.20 -20.81 -8.46
C TYR A 180 -13.39 -20.62 -7.19
N SER A 181 -12.72 -19.49 -7.04
CA SER A 181 -11.87 -19.21 -5.90
C SER A 181 -12.32 -17.93 -5.22
N LEU A 182 -12.43 -17.96 -3.89
CA LEU A 182 -12.67 -16.78 -3.08
C LEU A 182 -11.71 -16.78 -1.89
N VAL A 183 -11.14 -15.61 -1.59
CA VAL A 183 -10.32 -15.35 -0.42
C VAL A 183 -10.86 -14.11 0.25
N TYR A 184 -11.21 -14.23 1.52
CA TYR A 184 -11.65 -13.14 2.36
C TYR A 184 -10.71 -13.01 3.55
N LYS A 185 -10.24 -11.80 3.84
CA LYS A 185 -9.43 -11.51 5.02
C LYS A 185 -10.04 -10.40 5.86
N TYR A 186 -10.04 -10.61 7.18
CA TYR A 186 -10.50 -9.64 8.16
C TYR A 186 -9.38 -9.23 9.11
N LYS A 187 -8.99 -7.95 9.08
CA LYS A 187 -8.02 -7.31 9.99
C LYS A 187 -6.70 -8.09 10.18
N GLU A 188 -6.24 -8.80 9.15
CA GLU A 188 -5.10 -9.74 9.23
C GLU A 188 -5.22 -10.84 10.31
N LYS A 189 -6.38 -10.97 10.96
CA LYS A 189 -6.65 -11.96 12.01
C LYS A 189 -7.36 -13.18 11.49
N THR A 190 -8.26 -13.00 10.52
CA THR A 190 -9.03 -14.09 9.94
C THR A 190 -8.79 -14.14 8.45
N ALA A 191 -8.48 -15.31 7.92
CA ALA A 191 -8.46 -15.56 6.49
C ALA A 191 -9.37 -16.76 6.19
N VAL A 192 -10.29 -16.58 5.25
CA VAL A 192 -11.21 -17.61 4.77
C VAL A 192 -10.94 -17.80 3.29
N PHE A 193 -10.60 -19.02 2.92
CA PHE A 193 -10.40 -19.45 1.54
C PHE A 193 -11.55 -20.39 1.21
N LEU A 194 -12.23 -20.13 0.11
CA LEU A 194 -13.33 -20.96 -0.39
C LEU A 194 -13.07 -21.31 -1.84
N GLY A 195 -13.47 -22.53 -2.19
CA GLY A 195 -13.45 -23.01 -3.55
C GLY A 195 -12.12 -23.63 -3.96
N ASP A 196 -11.70 -23.38 -5.19
CA ASP A 196 -10.51 -23.94 -5.80
C ASP A 196 -9.23 -23.29 -5.27
N HIS A 197 -8.51 -24.00 -4.42
CA HIS A 197 -7.18 -23.59 -3.95
C HIS A 197 -6.28 -24.81 -3.76
N ALA A 198 -4.97 -24.53 -3.68
CA ALA A 198 -4.00 -25.49 -3.18
C ALA A 198 -3.92 -25.35 -1.65
N TYR A 199 -4.64 -26.23 -0.94
CA TYR A 199 -4.69 -26.20 0.52
C TYR A 199 -3.55 -27.03 1.12
N TYR A 200 -2.73 -26.40 1.95
CA TYR A 200 -1.70 -27.05 2.77
C TYR A 200 -1.42 -26.23 4.04
N ILE A 201 -1.06 -26.92 5.13
CA ILE A 201 -0.86 -26.31 6.45
C ILE A 201 0.54 -26.60 7.04
N ASN A 202 1.21 -27.64 6.56
CA ASN A 202 2.56 -28.12 6.91
C ASN A 202 3.24 -28.73 5.67
N ARG A 203 4.55 -29.00 5.74
CA ARG A 203 5.32 -29.56 4.62
C ARG A 203 5.35 -31.09 4.64
N LEU A 204 5.33 -31.69 5.82
CA LEU A 204 5.39 -33.15 6.02
C LEU A 204 4.01 -33.85 6.07
N GLY A 205 2.94 -33.14 5.76
CA GLY A 205 1.58 -33.69 5.69
C GLY A 205 1.28 -34.41 4.37
N PHE A 206 0.00 -34.61 4.09
CA PHE A 206 -0.43 -35.00 2.76
C PHE A 206 -0.03 -33.91 1.76
N SER A 207 0.49 -34.31 0.60
CA SER A 207 0.88 -33.37 -0.43
C SER A 207 -0.29 -32.46 -0.82
N SER A 208 -0.03 -31.16 -0.94
CA SER A 208 -1.02 -30.17 -1.37
C SER A 208 -1.65 -30.57 -2.70
N ARG A 209 -2.96 -30.79 -2.72
CA ARG A 209 -3.72 -31.08 -3.94
C ARG A 209 -4.60 -29.89 -4.27
N TYR A 210 -4.57 -29.47 -5.53
CA TYR A 210 -5.49 -28.44 -6.02
C TYR A 210 -6.91 -29.03 -6.03
N GLY A 211 -7.80 -28.41 -5.27
CA GLY A 211 -9.12 -28.98 -5.01
C GLY A 211 -10.14 -27.96 -4.58
N MET A 212 -11.40 -28.36 -4.67
CA MET A 212 -12.54 -27.62 -4.19
C MET A 212 -12.67 -27.83 -2.69
N GLY A 213 -12.78 -26.76 -1.91
CA GLY A 213 -12.82 -26.89 -0.47
C GLY A 213 -12.96 -25.58 0.27
N PHE A 214 -12.52 -25.58 1.53
CA PHE A 214 -12.38 -24.38 2.32
C PHE A 214 -11.19 -24.46 3.26
N ARG A 215 -10.65 -23.30 3.63
CA ARG A 215 -9.70 -23.15 4.73
C ARG A 215 -10.07 -21.94 5.54
N VAL A 216 -9.92 -22.05 6.86
CA VAL A 216 -10.07 -20.94 7.78
C VAL A 216 -8.79 -20.86 8.62
N ASP A 217 -8.17 -19.69 8.63
CA ASP A 217 -7.11 -19.33 9.56
C ASP A 217 -7.64 -18.23 10.47
N HIS A 218 -7.47 -18.38 11.78
CA HIS A 218 -7.92 -17.40 12.76
C HIS A 218 -6.90 -17.22 13.88
N ALA A 219 -6.44 -15.98 14.07
CA ALA A 219 -5.48 -15.59 15.09
C ALA A 219 -6.17 -15.00 16.32
N ILE A 220 -5.91 -15.59 17.49
CA ILE A 220 -6.42 -15.19 18.81
C ILE A 220 -5.24 -15.03 19.76
N LYS A 221 -4.84 -13.78 20.04
CA LYS A 221 -3.68 -13.46 20.89
C LYS A 221 -2.42 -14.16 20.34
N GLN A 222 -1.82 -15.06 21.12
CA GLN A 222 -0.63 -15.84 20.77
C GLN A 222 -0.97 -17.11 19.98
N TRP A 223 -2.25 -17.44 19.79
CA TRP A 223 -2.68 -18.65 19.11
C TRP A 223 -3.10 -18.37 17.68
N THR A 224 -2.79 -19.29 16.77
CA THR A 224 -3.37 -19.35 15.43
C THR A 224 -4.03 -20.71 15.26
N LEU A 225 -5.31 -20.70 14.93
CA LEU A 225 -6.10 -21.89 14.63
C LEU A 225 -6.31 -21.95 13.13
N SER A 226 -5.97 -23.08 12.52
CA SER A 226 -6.14 -23.32 11.09
C SER A 226 -6.89 -24.62 10.88
N ALA A 227 -7.84 -24.63 9.95
CA ALA A 227 -8.49 -25.86 9.51
C ALA A 227 -8.75 -25.79 8.02
N PHE A 228 -8.63 -26.92 7.32
CA PHE A 228 -9.09 -27.02 5.95
C PHE A 228 -9.77 -28.35 5.66
N TYR A 229 -10.63 -28.28 4.64
CA TYR A 229 -11.15 -29.40 3.91
C TYR A 229 -10.86 -29.17 2.43
N SER A 230 -10.34 -30.17 1.74
CA SER A 230 -10.15 -30.09 0.29
C SER A 230 -10.50 -31.41 -0.37
N LYS A 231 -11.32 -31.34 -1.43
CA LYS A 231 -11.56 -32.45 -2.33
C LYS A 231 -10.86 -32.17 -3.67
N PRO A 232 -9.79 -32.90 -4.00
CA PRO A 232 -9.15 -32.79 -5.30
C PRO A 232 -10.15 -33.08 -6.42
N ARG A 233 -10.12 -32.29 -7.49
CA ARG A 233 -11.09 -32.42 -8.61
C ARG A 233 -10.45 -32.55 -9.99
N LEU A 234 -9.15 -32.30 -10.12
CA LEU A 234 -8.46 -32.36 -11.43
C LEU A 234 -8.21 -33.80 -11.91
N TYR A 235 -8.00 -34.74 -10.98
CA TYR A 235 -7.59 -36.10 -11.27
C TYR A 235 -8.41 -37.11 -10.45
N THR A 236 -9.01 -38.08 -11.14
CA THR A 236 -9.89 -39.09 -10.52
C THR A 236 -9.14 -40.15 -9.72
N TYR A 237 -7.88 -40.43 -10.07
CA TYR A 237 -7.06 -41.42 -9.36
C TYR A 237 -6.69 -41.01 -7.93
N ASN A 238 -6.85 -39.72 -7.59
CA ASN A 238 -6.48 -39.15 -6.31
C ASN A 238 -7.52 -38.12 -5.81
N ALA A 239 -8.79 -38.49 -5.90
CA ALA A 239 -9.94 -37.63 -5.61
C ALA A 239 -10.43 -37.68 -4.15
N GLU A 240 -9.72 -38.44 -3.30
CA GLU A 240 -10.10 -38.59 -1.89
C GLU A 240 -9.93 -37.27 -1.12
N PRO A 241 -10.88 -36.95 -0.23
CA PRO A 241 -10.86 -35.70 0.52
C PRO A 241 -9.76 -35.69 1.59
N LEU A 242 -9.18 -34.51 1.77
CA LEU A 242 -8.21 -34.18 2.81
C LEU A 242 -8.87 -33.32 3.88
N TYR A 243 -8.62 -33.67 5.13
CA TYR A 243 -9.03 -32.89 6.30
C TYR A 243 -7.79 -32.54 7.12
N CYS A 244 -7.69 -31.32 7.60
CA CYS A 244 -6.60 -30.91 8.48
C CYS A 244 -7.08 -29.91 9.52
N ALA A 245 -6.52 -30.03 10.73
CA ALA A 245 -6.61 -29.02 11.77
C ALA A 245 -5.20 -28.78 12.31
N LYS A 246 -4.83 -27.51 12.48
CA LYS A 246 -3.59 -27.07 13.11
C LYS A 246 -3.84 -26.03 14.18
N ILE A 247 -3.09 -26.17 15.25
CA ILE A 247 -2.94 -25.16 16.27
C ILE A 247 -1.48 -24.70 16.28
N GLN A 248 -1.26 -23.40 16.34
CA GLN A 248 0.06 -22.80 16.46
C GLN A 248 0.07 -21.84 17.64
N TYR A 249 1.12 -21.89 18.44
CA TYR A 249 1.37 -21.02 19.58
C TYR A 249 2.64 -20.20 19.33
N ASN A 250 2.49 -18.87 19.32
CA ASN A 250 3.58 -17.92 19.18
C ASN A 250 4.10 -17.57 20.58
N ILE A 251 5.21 -18.20 20.96
CA ILE A 251 5.88 -17.95 22.25
C ILE A 251 6.42 -16.51 22.30
N SER A 252 6.94 -16.04 21.17
CA SER A 252 7.40 -14.68 20.95
C SER A 252 7.21 -14.31 19.48
N ASP A 253 7.54 -13.07 19.12
CA ASP A 253 7.56 -12.63 17.71
C ASP A 253 8.58 -13.42 16.85
N SER A 254 9.53 -14.09 17.49
CA SER A 254 10.61 -14.84 16.84
C SER A 254 10.45 -16.36 16.92
N LEU A 255 9.58 -16.89 17.79
CA LEU A 255 9.46 -18.32 18.04
C LEU A 255 7.99 -18.76 18.03
N ASN A 256 7.69 -19.76 17.20
CA ASN A 256 6.40 -20.43 17.20
C ASN A 256 6.52 -21.96 17.20
N LEU A 257 5.56 -22.59 17.87
CA LEU A 257 5.36 -24.04 17.88
C LEU A 257 4.01 -24.36 17.27
N GLY A 258 3.89 -25.48 16.58
CA GLY A 258 2.63 -25.90 15.99
C GLY A 258 2.43 -27.41 16.06
N LEU A 259 1.17 -27.80 16.08
CA LEU A 259 0.72 -29.17 16.00
C LEU A 259 -0.39 -29.23 14.94
N ALA A 260 -0.23 -30.08 13.94
CA ALA A 260 -1.22 -30.34 12.90
C ALA A 260 -1.62 -31.81 12.92
N VAL A 261 -2.88 -32.09 12.63
CA VAL A 261 -3.40 -33.44 12.41
C VAL A 261 -4.15 -33.43 11.09
N GLU A 262 -3.77 -34.34 10.22
CA GLU A 262 -4.36 -34.50 8.89
C GLU A 262 -4.95 -35.89 8.73
N ARG A 263 -6.01 -36.03 7.92
CA ARG A 263 -6.65 -37.30 7.60
C ARG A 263 -7.02 -37.37 6.13
N SER A 264 -6.78 -38.53 5.53
CA SER A 264 -7.18 -38.87 4.16
C SER A 264 -7.50 -40.35 4.03
N LYS A 265 -8.22 -40.71 2.97
CA LYS A 265 -8.31 -42.10 2.50
C LYS A 265 -7.24 -42.39 1.46
N GLY A 266 -6.90 -43.67 1.34
CA GLY A 266 -6.02 -44.22 0.33
C GLY A 266 -6.63 -44.13 -1.06
N THR A 267 -5.77 -44.17 -2.08
CA THR A 267 -6.14 -43.91 -3.46
C THR A 267 -6.35 -45.19 -4.25
N ILE A 268 -7.00 -45.08 -5.41
CA ILE A 268 -7.18 -46.20 -6.36
C ILE A 268 -5.93 -46.44 -7.23
N GLN A 269 -4.92 -45.58 -7.14
CA GLN A 269 -3.63 -45.74 -7.79
C GLN A 269 -2.51 -45.55 -6.78
N GLY A 270 -1.58 -46.50 -6.72
CA GLY A 270 -0.41 -46.45 -5.84
C GLY A 270 0.55 -45.33 -6.24
N ALA A 271 1.23 -44.74 -5.26
CA ALA A 271 2.22 -43.68 -5.49
C ALA A 271 3.45 -44.19 -6.28
N ASN A 272 3.67 -45.50 -6.29
CA ASN A 272 4.75 -46.18 -6.99
C ASN A 272 4.23 -47.54 -7.50
N HIS A 273 4.81 -48.08 -8.57
CA HIS A 273 4.53 -49.43 -9.05
C HIS A 273 4.78 -50.53 -7.98
N ASN A 274 5.59 -50.23 -6.96
CA ASN A 274 5.88 -51.12 -5.83
C ASN A 274 4.92 -50.96 -4.64
N ILE A 275 3.98 -50.02 -4.67
CA ILE A 275 3.02 -49.78 -3.58
C ILE A 275 1.63 -50.04 -4.14
N GLU A 276 0.98 -51.11 -3.71
CA GLU A 276 -0.38 -51.41 -4.14
C GLU A 276 -1.35 -50.33 -3.65
N ALA A 277 -2.29 -49.95 -4.50
CA ALA A 277 -3.30 -48.97 -4.15
C ALA A 277 -4.32 -49.62 -3.21
N ASN A 278 -4.56 -49.00 -2.04
CA ASN A 278 -5.58 -49.48 -1.11
C ASN A 278 -6.62 -48.38 -0.83
N PRO A 279 -7.77 -48.40 -1.51
CA PRO A 279 -8.84 -47.42 -1.27
C PRO A 279 -9.54 -47.60 0.10
N ASN A 280 -9.33 -48.72 0.77
CA ASN A 280 -9.87 -48.99 2.10
C ASN A 280 -8.91 -48.56 3.23
N GLU A 281 -7.70 -48.11 2.89
CA GLU A 281 -6.76 -47.57 3.86
C GLU A 281 -7.21 -46.16 4.27
N GLU A 282 -7.20 -45.88 5.57
CA GLU A 282 -7.41 -44.54 6.10
C GLU A 282 -6.16 -44.14 6.88
N GLY A 283 -5.54 -43.04 6.45
CA GLY A 283 -4.30 -42.54 7.03
C GLY A 283 -4.53 -41.25 7.81
N GLN A 284 -3.79 -41.11 8.90
CA GLN A 284 -3.68 -39.91 9.70
C GLN A 284 -2.21 -39.51 9.82
N ILE A 285 -1.91 -38.22 9.72
CA ILE A 285 -0.56 -37.69 9.92
C ILE A 285 -0.64 -36.64 11.01
N ALA A 286 0.10 -36.86 12.09
CA ALA A 286 0.36 -35.82 13.10
C ALA A 286 1.69 -35.15 12.77
N THR A 287 1.76 -33.82 12.81
CA THR A 287 3.00 -33.07 12.56
C THR A 287 3.22 -32.04 13.64
N PHE A 288 4.39 -32.10 14.26
CA PHE A 288 4.92 -31.05 15.12
C PHE A 288 5.80 -30.11 14.31
N SER A 289 5.63 -28.81 14.47
CA SER A 289 6.42 -27.77 13.80
C SER A 289 7.05 -26.83 14.82
N PHE A 290 8.32 -26.50 14.61
CA PHE A 290 9.09 -25.50 15.34
C PHE A 290 9.65 -24.51 14.33
N ASN A 291 9.35 -23.22 14.51
CA ASN A 291 9.94 -22.18 13.67
C ASN A 291 10.52 -21.06 14.53
N TYR A 292 11.79 -20.76 14.29
CA TYR A 292 12.51 -19.65 14.90
C TYR A 292 13.05 -18.71 13.82
N LYS A 293 12.75 -17.42 13.92
CA LYS A 293 13.22 -16.38 13.01
C LYS A 293 13.64 -15.14 13.79
N ASN A 294 14.92 -14.78 13.73
CA ASN A 294 15.43 -13.56 14.35
C ASN A 294 16.66 -13.05 13.61
N LYS A 295 16.66 -11.76 13.23
CA LYS A 295 17.81 -11.00 12.68
C LYS A 295 18.80 -11.83 11.86
N GLY A 296 18.35 -12.37 10.73
CA GLY A 296 19.20 -13.12 9.79
C GLY A 296 19.39 -14.61 10.09
N THR A 297 18.93 -15.10 11.25
CA THR A 297 18.86 -16.53 11.58
C THR A 297 17.44 -17.05 11.38
N PHE A 298 17.34 -18.22 10.75
CA PHE A 298 16.08 -18.91 10.52
C PHE A 298 16.28 -20.42 10.72
N ILE A 299 15.44 -21.02 11.57
CA ILE A 299 15.41 -22.45 11.84
C ILE A 299 13.96 -22.90 11.71
N GLU A 300 13.71 -23.83 10.80
CA GLU A 300 12.45 -24.57 10.72
C GLU A 300 12.75 -26.05 10.97
N ALA A 301 11.97 -26.66 11.85
CA ALA A 301 11.98 -28.09 12.05
C ALA A 301 10.54 -28.60 12.03
N GLU A 302 10.29 -29.64 11.25
CA GLU A 302 9.04 -30.38 11.28
C GLU A 302 9.36 -31.85 11.56
N SER A 303 8.52 -32.49 12.37
CA SER A 303 8.56 -33.93 12.64
C SER A 303 7.14 -34.46 12.52
N SER A 304 6.96 -35.52 11.76
CA SER A 304 5.66 -36.14 11.54
C SER A 304 5.66 -37.61 11.95
N SER A 305 4.48 -38.10 12.32
CA SER A 305 4.19 -39.51 12.56
C SER A 305 2.90 -39.85 11.84
N SER A 306 2.88 -41.02 11.20
CA SER A 306 1.77 -41.47 10.37
C SER A 306 1.17 -42.75 10.92
N ILE A 307 -0.17 -42.79 10.96
CA ILE A 307 -0.90 -43.95 11.44
C ILE A 307 -1.97 -44.25 10.43
N THR A 308 -2.04 -45.49 9.96
CA THR A 308 -3.13 -45.97 9.14
C THR A 308 -3.93 -47.02 9.90
N ASN A 309 -5.10 -47.38 9.37
CA ASN A 309 -5.86 -48.52 9.90
C ASN A 309 -5.16 -49.88 9.69
N MET A 310 -4.03 -49.92 9.00
CA MET A 310 -3.25 -51.14 8.72
C MET A 310 -1.82 -51.08 9.24
N HIS A 311 -1.20 -49.91 9.30
CA HIS A 311 0.22 -49.71 9.63
C HIS A 311 0.42 -48.52 10.58
N MET A 312 1.56 -48.48 11.26
CA MET A 312 1.96 -47.37 12.13
C MET A 312 3.44 -47.10 11.93
N ASP A 313 3.77 -45.91 11.40
CA ASP A 313 5.12 -45.49 11.00
C ASP A 313 5.46 -44.09 11.51
#